data_AF-A0A7C5F9K3-F1
#
_entry.id   AF-A0A7C5F9K3-F1
#
_cell.length_a   1.000
_cell.length_b   1.000
_cell.length_c   1.000
_cell.angle_alpha   90.00
_cell.angle_beta   90.00
_cell.angle_gamma   90.00
#
_symmetry.space_group_name_H-M   'P 1'
#
loop_
_entity.id
_entity.type
_entity.pdbx_description
1 polymer ?
#
loop_
_entity_poly.entity_id
_entity_poly.type
_entity_poly.pdbx_seq_one_letter_code
_entity_poly.pdbx_strand_id
1 'polypeptide(L)'
;MTQLLRDLPELLAFFQSPRTLWRRLRTTTVIERGFVEVRRRTRPMVCFVNVQSVERIIFSIFNRFNLEWSQRALRQFTQAALTSP
;
A
#
# COMPACT_ATOMS: atom_id res chain seq x y z
N MET A 1 5.86 22.76 14.49
CA MET A 1 6.86 23.02 13.42
C MET A 1 8.11 22.14 13.52
N THR A 2 8.31 21.39 14.61
CA THR A 2 9.53 20.60 14.86
C THR A 2 9.52 19.17 14.29
N GLN A 3 8.35 18.53 14.15
CA GLN A 3 8.25 17.18 13.57
C GLN A 3 8.66 17.13 12.09
N LEU A 4 8.17 18.07 11.27
CA LEU A 4 8.53 18.13 9.84
C LEU A 4 10.04 18.24 9.60
N LEU A 5 10.75 19.00 10.45
CA LEU A 5 12.20 19.17 10.36
C LEU A 5 12.95 17.91 10.80
N ARG A 6 12.39 17.15 11.76
CA ARG A 6 12.96 15.89 12.25
C ARG A 6 12.83 14.78 11.22
N ASP A 7 11.70 14.71 10.52
CA ASP A 7 11.38 13.64 9.56
C ASP A 7 11.85 13.98 8.14
N LEU A 8 12.41 15.19 7.93
CA LEU A 8 12.96 15.66 6.67
C LEU A 8 13.90 14.67 5.95
N PRO A 9 14.90 14.04 6.61
CA PRO A 9 15.77 13.06 5.94
C PRO A 9 14.99 11.87 5.37
N GLU A 10 13.97 11.40 6.06
CA GLU A 10 13.13 10.28 5.62
C GLU A 10 12.20 10.71 4.48
N LEU A 11 11.63 11.92 4.56
CA LEU A 11 10.79 12.50 3.53
C LEU A 11 11.54 12.78 2.22
N LEU A 12 12.86 12.98 2.27
CA LEU A 12 13.71 13.23 1.10
C LEU A 12 14.35 11.96 0.52
N ALA A 13 14.28 10.82 1.21
CA ALA A 13 14.91 9.58 0.78
C ALA A 13 14.44 9.12 -0.62
N PHE A 14 13.20 9.41 -1.02
CA PHE A 14 12.67 9.03 -2.33
C PHE A 14 13.42 9.68 -3.52
N PHE A 15 14.15 10.78 -3.31
CA PHE A 15 14.95 11.42 -4.37
C PHE A 15 16.10 10.53 -4.86
N GLN A 16 16.51 9.53 -4.07
CA GLN A 16 17.51 8.53 -4.46
C GLN A 16 16.95 7.52 -5.49
N SER A 17 15.63 7.45 -5.66
CA SER A 17 14.98 6.57 -6.65
C SER A 17 14.91 7.20 -8.05
N PRO A 18 14.74 6.40 -9.13
CA PRO A 18 14.53 6.92 -10.47
C PRO A 18 13.39 7.94 -10.57
N ARG A 19 13.59 9.02 -11.34
CA ARG A 19 12.61 10.11 -11.54
C ARG A 19 11.24 9.63 -12.03
N THR A 20 11.21 8.52 -12.76
CA THR A 20 9.97 7.89 -13.25
C THR A 20 9.06 7.42 -12.12
N LEU A 21 9.62 7.08 -10.96
CA LEU A 21 8.89 6.58 -9.79
C LEU A 21 8.42 7.70 -8.86
N TRP A 22 9.00 8.90 -8.92
CA TRP A 22 8.71 10.00 -7.99
C TRP A 22 7.24 10.39 -7.94
N ARG A 23 6.53 10.35 -9.08
CA ARG A 23 5.08 10.65 -9.09
C ARG A 23 4.29 9.63 -8.28
N ARG A 24 4.66 8.35 -8.35
CA ARG A 24 3.97 7.27 -7.63
C ARG A 24 4.38 7.21 -6.16
N LEU A 25 5.66 7.40 -5.86
CA LEU A 25 6.19 7.36 -4.50
C LEU A 25 5.69 8.51 -3.63
N ARG A 26 5.46 9.70 -4.21
CA ARG A 26 4.90 10.85 -3.49
C ARG A 26 3.41 10.72 -3.19
N THR A 27 2.69 9.83 -3.87
CA THR A 27 1.24 9.69 -3.70
C THR A 27 0.89 8.49 -2.84
N THR A 28 0.14 8.71 -1.77
CA THR A 28 -0.39 7.68 -0.86
C THR A 28 -1.71 7.06 -1.35
N THR A 29 -2.16 7.39 -2.56
CA THR A 29 -3.47 6.99 -3.12
C THR A 29 -3.75 5.49 -3.00
N VAL A 30 -2.75 4.65 -3.19
CA VAL A 30 -2.90 3.19 -3.11
C VAL A 30 -3.16 2.74 -1.67
N ILE A 31 -2.37 3.26 -0.72
CA ILE A 31 -2.50 2.96 0.71
C ILE A 31 -3.81 3.50 1.26
N GLU A 32 -4.16 4.74 0.90
CA GLU A 32 -5.43 5.38 1.28
C GLU A 32 -6.64 4.59 0.81
N ARG A 33 -6.63 4.11 -0.45
CA ARG A 33 -7.69 3.24 -0.98
C ARG A 33 -7.82 1.96 -0.16
N GLY A 34 -6.70 1.38 0.28
CA GLY A 34 -6.71 0.21 1.15
C GLY A 34 -7.36 0.49 2.50
N PHE A 35 -6.98 1.57 3.17
CA PHE A 35 -7.57 1.95 4.45
C PHE A 35 -9.05 2.33 4.34
N VAL A 36 -9.45 3.01 3.27
CA VAL A 36 -10.87 3.31 3.02
C VAL A 36 -11.68 2.02 2.87
N GLU A 37 -11.16 1.03 2.15
CA GLU A 37 -11.84 -0.26 1.97
C GLU A 37 -11.94 -1.04 3.30
N VAL A 38 -10.88 -1.06 4.10
CA VAL A 38 -10.91 -1.65 5.45
C VAL A 38 -11.99 -0.96 6.28
N ARG A 39 -11.94 0.38 6.37
CA ARG A 39 -12.91 1.16 7.15
C ARG A 39 -14.34 0.96 6.66
N ARG A 40 -14.56 0.84 5.35
CA ARG A 40 -15.89 0.59 4.77
C ARG A 40 -16.47 -0.75 5.22
N ARG A 41 -15.64 -1.81 5.25
CA ARG A 41 -16.08 -3.15 5.66
C ARG A 41 -16.26 -3.29 7.17
N THR A 42 -15.47 -2.56 7.96
CA THR A 42 -15.58 -2.58 9.42
C THR A 42 -16.61 -1.58 9.96
N ARG A 43 -17.05 -0.58 9.18
CA ARG A 43 -18.06 0.40 9.60
C ARG A 43 -19.35 -0.18 10.20
N PRO A 44 -19.97 -1.24 9.66
CA PRO A 44 -21.16 -1.85 10.28
C PRO A 44 -20.82 -2.72 11.50
N MET A 45 -19.55 -3.03 11.74
CA MET A 45 -19.09 -3.92 12.80
C MET A 45 -18.75 -3.09 14.03
N VAL A 46 -19.74 -2.89 14.90
CA VAL A 46 -19.63 -2.07 16.12
C VAL A 46 -18.55 -2.62 17.06
N CYS A 47 -18.45 -3.95 17.18
CA CYS A 47 -17.39 -4.63 17.91
C CYS A 47 -16.95 -5.91 17.19
N PHE A 48 -15.70 -6.29 17.41
CA PHE A 48 -15.17 -7.59 16.97
C PHE A 48 -15.09 -8.54 18.16
N VAL A 49 -15.47 -9.80 17.96
CA VAL A 49 -15.42 -10.84 19.00
C VAL A 49 -13.97 -11.20 19.36
N ASN A 50 -13.05 -11.17 18.39
CA ASN A 50 -11.62 -11.42 18.60
C ASN A 50 -10.78 -10.69 17.53
N VAL A 51 -9.49 -10.50 17.82
CA VAL A 51 -8.53 -9.84 16.92
C VAL A 51 -8.37 -10.62 15.60
N GLN A 52 -8.40 -11.95 15.65
CA GLN A 52 -8.29 -12.81 14.47
C GLN A 52 -9.42 -12.56 13.44
N SER A 53 -10.59 -12.09 13.88
CA SER A 53 -11.71 -11.79 12.98
C SER A 53 -11.43 -10.56 12.13
N VAL A 54 -10.85 -9.50 12.72
CA VAL A 54 -10.46 -8.31 11.96
C VAL A 54 -9.24 -8.57 11.08
N GLU A 55 -8.29 -9.38 11.54
CA GLU A 55 -7.12 -9.80 10.74
C GLU A 55 -7.54 -10.51 9.44
N ARG A 56 -8.55 -11.39 9.50
CA ARG A 56 -9.09 -12.06 8.30
C ARG A 56 -9.69 -11.09 7.29
N ILE A 57 -10.36 -10.02 7.75
CA ILE A 57 -10.91 -8.98 6.88
C ILE A 57 -9.77 -8.22 6.19
N ILE A 58 -8.77 -7.79 6.99
CA ILE A 58 -7.60 -7.06 6.51
C ILE A 58 -6.84 -7.90 5.48
N PHE A 59 -6.52 -9.16 5.82
CA PHE A 59 -5.84 -10.10 4.93
C PHE A 59 -6.60 -10.28 3.61
N SER A 60 -7.92 -10.49 3.69
CA SER A 60 -8.74 -10.71 2.49
C SER A 60 -8.75 -9.49 1.55
N ILE A 61 -8.74 -8.27 2.08
CA ILE A 61 -8.64 -7.04 1.29
C ILE A 61 -7.28 -6.94 0.61
N PHE A 62 -6.19 -7.11 1.36
CA PHE A 62 -4.83 -7.02 0.82
C PHE A 62 -4.52 -8.13 -0.17
N ASN A 63 -4.96 -9.36 0.09
CA ASN A 63 -4.80 -10.48 -0.82
C ASN A 63 -5.49 -10.21 -2.17
N ARG A 64 -6.69 -9.63 -2.15
CA ARG A 64 -7.38 -9.20 -3.39
C ARG A 64 -6.57 -8.15 -4.15
N PHE A 65 -6.09 -7.12 -3.47
CA PHE A 65 -5.28 -6.09 -4.12
C PHE A 65 -3.97 -6.64 -4.68
N ASN A 66 -3.30 -7.53 -3.97
CA ASN A 66 -2.10 -8.20 -4.45
C ASN A 66 -2.37 -9.03 -5.71
N LEU A 67 -3.50 -9.75 -5.77
CA LEU A 67 -3.89 -10.50 -6.97
C LEU A 67 -4.21 -9.58 -8.16
N GLU A 68 -4.87 -8.44 -7.91
CA GLU A 68 -5.15 -7.46 -8.97
C GLU A 68 -3.88 -6.76 -9.48
N TRP A 69 -2.91 -6.51 -8.60
CA TRP A 69 -1.67 -5.81 -8.95
C TRP A 69 -0.61 -6.74 -9.54
N SER A 70 -0.61 -8.04 -9.19
CA SER A 70 0.28 -9.01 -9.83
C SER A 70 0.03 -9.09 -11.34
N GLN A 71 -1.23 -8.92 -11.78
CA GLN A 71 -1.60 -8.85 -13.19
C GLN A 71 -1.18 -7.53 -13.88
N ARG A 72 -0.78 -6.50 -13.10
CA ARG A 72 -0.46 -5.16 -13.58
C ARG A 72 0.95 -4.75 -13.17
N ALA A 73 1.94 -5.59 -13.49
CA ALA A 73 3.34 -5.25 -13.30
C ALA A 73 3.64 -3.90 -13.98
N LEU A 74 4.31 -3.00 -13.24
CA LEU A 74 4.70 -1.71 -13.81
C LEU A 74 5.66 -1.99 -14.96
N ARG A 75 5.37 -1.47 -16.15
CA ARG A 75 6.20 -1.65 -17.36
C ARG A 75 7.70 -1.34 -17.17
N GLN A 76 8.03 -0.55 -16.15
CA GLN A 76 9.39 -0.15 -15.79
C GLN A 76 10.16 -1.19 -14.97
N PHE A 77 9.47 -2.18 -14.38
CA PHE A 77 10.08 -3.31 -13.68
C PHE A 77 10.01 -4.53 -14.58
N THR A 78 10.94 -4.61 -15.54
CA THR A 78 11.01 -5.70 -16.53
C THR A 78 11.49 -7.03 -15.92
N GLN A 79 12.12 -6.99 -14.74
CA GLN A 79 12.65 -8.17 -14.05
C GLN A 79 11.59 -9.17 -13.55
N ALA A 80 10.33 -8.75 -13.36
CA ALA A 80 9.28 -9.65 -12.87
C ALA A 80 8.81 -10.68 -13.91
N ALA A 81 9.12 -10.49 -15.19
CA ALA A 81 8.72 -11.41 -16.27
C ALA A 81 9.68 -12.61 -16.44
N LEU A 82 10.82 -12.64 -15.73
CA LEU A 82 11.87 -13.65 -15.89
C LEU A 82 11.86 -14.76 -14.83
N THR A 83 10.91 -14.74 -13.89
CA THR A 83 10.83 -15.70 -12.78
C THR A 83 9.43 -16.32 -12.66
N SER A 84 8.86 -16.75 -13.79
CA SER A 84 7.88 -17.83 -13.79
C SER A 84 8.55 -19.06 -14.43
N PRO A 85 8.56 -20.23 -13.77
CA PRO A 85 8.97 -21.48 -14.41
C PRO A 85 8.03 -21.86 -15.56
#